data_AF-A0A530C267-F1
#
_entry.id   AF-A0A530C267-F1
#
_cell.length_a   1.000
_cell.length_b   1.000
_cell.length_c   1.000
_cell.angle_alpha   90.00
_cell.angle_beta   90.00
_cell.angle_gamma   90.00
#
_symmetry.space_group_name_H-M   'P 1'
#
loop_
_entity.id
_entity.type
_entity.pdbx_description
1 polymer ?
#
loop_
_entity_poly.entity_id
_entity_poly.type
_entity_poly.pdbx_seq_one_letter_code
_entity_poly.pdbx_strand_id
1 'polypeptide(L)'
;VAGTPKQIADQLQDWFEVGAADGFNLMFPLLPEDWINFAEQVVPELQRRGVFPTEYAAGTLRDRFGLARPANRFAEQRANQRAVS
;
A
#
# COMPACT_ATOMS: atom_id res chain seq x y z
N VAL A 1 0.96 -16.55 8.69
CA VAL A 1 1.91 -17.21 7.77
C VAL A 1 3.23 -17.37 8.52
N ALA A 2 3.87 -18.53 8.44
CA ALA A 2 5.20 -18.77 9.03
C ALA A 2 6.02 -19.64 8.07
N GLY A 3 7.30 -19.32 7.89
CA GLY A 3 8.15 -20.00 6.92
C GLY A 3 9.37 -19.18 6.56
N THR A 4 10.13 -19.66 5.56
CA THR A 4 11.25 -18.93 4.98
C THR A 4 10.77 -17.67 4.23
N PRO A 5 11.65 -16.68 3.98
CA PRO A 5 11.27 -15.46 3.25
C PRO A 5 10.65 -15.75 1.88
N LYS A 6 11.18 -16.75 1.16
CA LYS A 6 10.64 -17.21 -0.12
C LYS A 6 9.22 -17.75 0.03
N GLN A 7 8.95 -18.60 1.02
CA GLN A 7 7.63 -19.17 1.25
C GLN A 7 6.60 -18.11 1.63
N ILE A 8 7.01 -17.12 2.43
CA ILE A 8 6.16 -15.97 2.77
C ILE A 8 5.85 -15.18 1.49
N ALA A 9 6.85 -14.86 0.67
CA ALA A 9 6.65 -14.15 -0.59
C ALA A 9 5.78 -14.93 -1.58
N ASP A 10 5.95 -16.26 -1.69
CA ASP A 10 5.12 -17.15 -2.50
C ASP A 10 3.64 -17.04 -2.09
N GLN A 11 3.36 -17.09 -0.78
CA GLN A 11 1.99 -17.02 -0.28
C GLN A 11 1.34 -15.64 -0.49
N LEU A 12 2.10 -14.56 -0.28
CA LEU A 12 1.59 -13.19 -0.49
C LEU A 12 1.31 -12.93 -1.98
N GLN A 13 2.17 -13.42 -2.87
CA GLN A 13 1.96 -13.33 -4.31
C GLN A 13 0.73 -14.13 -4.75
N ASP A 14 0.58 -15.37 -4.29
CA ASP A 14 -0.60 -16.20 -4.59
C ASP A 14 -1.90 -15.48 -4.20
N TRP A 15 -1.99 -14.95 -2.98
CA TRP A 15 -3.16 -14.18 -2.54
C TRP A 15 -3.43 -12.92 -3.37
N PHE A 16 -2.40 -12.24 -3.84
CA PHE A 16 -2.54 -11.09 -4.72
C PHE A 16 -3.06 -11.51 -6.11
N GLU A 17 -2.44 -12.54 -6.72
CA GLU A 17 -2.76 -13.00 -8.07
C GLU A 17 -4.16 -13.59 -8.20
N VAL A 18 -4.64 -14.28 -7.16
CA VAL A 18 -6.02 -14.80 -7.11
C VAL A 18 -7.06 -13.74 -6.73
N GLY A 19 -6.64 -12.50 -6.49
CA GLY A 19 -7.52 -11.39 -6.12
C GLY A 19 -8.10 -11.50 -4.70
N ALA A 20 -7.44 -12.25 -3.81
CA ALA A 20 -7.86 -12.35 -2.41
C ALA A 20 -7.52 -11.08 -1.60
N ALA A 21 -6.51 -10.30 -2.03
CA ALA A 21 -6.15 -9.04 -1.40
C ALA A 21 -5.40 -8.09 -2.36
N ASP A 22 -5.71 -6.79 -2.28
CA ASP A 22 -4.93 -5.72 -2.94
C ASP A 22 -3.70 -5.29 -2.12
N GLY A 23 -3.61 -5.73 -0.87
CA GLY A 23 -2.53 -5.39 0.06
C GLY A 23 -2.74 -6.01 1.44
N PHE A 24 -1.72 -5.90 2.30
CA PHE A 24 -1.70 -6.60 3.58
C PHE A 24 -1.46 -5.62 4.74
N ASN A 25 -2.23 -5.81 5.82
CA ASN A 25 -1.91 -5.23 7.11
C ASN A 25 -1.03 -6.20 7.89
N LEU A 26 0.21 -5.81 8.17
CA LEU A 26 1.20 -6.66 8.82
C LEU A 26 1.18 -6.39 10.34
N MET A 27 0.83 -7.41 11.12
CA MET A 27 0.98 -7.40 12.57
C MET A 27 2.00 -8.46 12.98
N PHE A 28 3.09 -8.01 13.58
CA PHE A 28 4.17 -8.87 14.03
C PHE A 28 4.09 -9.12 15.54
N PRO A 29 4.37 -10.35 16.00
CA PRO A 29 4.38 -10.67 17.43
C PRO A 29 5.58 -10.08 18.16
N LEU A 30 6.74 -9.91 17.51
CA LEU A 30 7.95 -9.38 18.12
C LEU A 30 8.52 -8.20 17.34
N LEU A 31 8.40 -7.01 17.93
CA LEU A 31 8.94 -5.78 17.36
C LEU A 31 10.18 -5.32 18.14
N PRO A 32 11.20 -4.78 17.46
CA PRO A 32 11.24 -4.44 16.02
C PRO A 32 11.77 -5.57 15.12
N GLU A 33 12.21 -6.69 15.68
CA GLU A 33 12.99 -7.73 14.98
C GLU A 33 12.25 -8.35 13.79
N ASP A 34 10.99 -8.75 13.97
CA ASP A 34 10.22 -9.35 12.88
C ASP A 34 9.97 -8.37 11.73
N TRP A 35 9.76 -7.09 12.07
CA TRP A 35 9.60 -6.04 11.07
C TRP A 35 10.87 -5.88 10.23
N ILE A 36 12.04 -5.85 10.87
CA ILE A 36 13.33 -5.74 10.19
C ILE A 36 13.57 -6.97 9.30
N ASN A 37 13.35 -8.17 9.84
CA ASN A 37 13.49 -9.42 9.08
C ASN A 37 12.58 -9.43 7.84
N PHE A 38 11.34 -8.98 7.97
CA PHE A 38 10.42 -8.89 6.83
C PHE A 38 10.91 -7.88 5.78
N ALA A 39 11.31 -6.68 6.23
CA ALA A 39 11.78 -5.62 5.34
C ALA A 39 13.09 -6.00 4.61
N GLU A 40 14.00 -6.72 5.27
CA GLU A 40 15.30 -7.08 4.71
C GLU A 40 15.26 -8.37 3.89
N GLN A 41 14.33 -9.29 4.17
CA GLN A 41 14.34 -10.62 3.54
C GLN A 41 13.13 -10.88 2.63
N VAL A 42 11.93 -10.38 2.96
CA VAL A 42 10.71 -10.65 2.19
C VAL A 42 10.47 -9.57 1.14
N VAL A 43 10.63 -8.30 1.49
CA VAL A 43 10.41 -7.18 0.54
C VAL A 43 11.29 -7.30 -0.72
N PRO A 44 12.60 -7.62 -0.63
CA PRO A 44 13.42 -7.79 -1.82
C PRO A 44 12.96 -8.95 -2.72
N GLU A 45 12.41 -10.02 -2.13
CA GLU A 45 11.83 -11.13 -2.90
C GLU A 45 10.59 -10.69 -3.69
N LEU A 46 9.70 -9.92 -3.05
CA LEU A 46 8.51 -9.37 -3.71
C LEU A 46 8.88 -8.37 -4.83
N GLN A 47 9.91 -7.54 -4.61
CA GLN A 47 10.45 -6.63 -5.61
C GLN A 47 11.05 -7.38 -6.80
N ARG A 48 11.85 -8.43 -6.55
CA ARG A 48 12.45 -9.29 -7.58
C ARG A 48 11.41 -9.95 -8.48
N ARG A 49 10.22 -10.23 -7.94
CA ARG A 49 9.08 -10.81 -8.65
C ARG A 49 8.23 -9.77 -9.39
N GLY A 50 8.49 -8.47 -9.19
CA GLY A 50 7.72 -7.39 -9.80
C GLY A 50 6.35 -7.12 -9.17
N VAL A 51 6.06 -7.73 -8.01
CA VAL A 51 4.77 -7.57 -7.31
C VAL A 51 4.84 -6.53 -6.18
N PHE A 52 5.97 -5.87 -6.00
CA PHE A 52 6.14 -4.77 -5.05
C PHE A 52 7.04 -3.66 -5.63
N PRO A 53 6.73 -2.37 -5.39
CA PRO A 53 7.54 -1.26 -5.89
C PRO A 53 8.97 -1.29 -5.36
N THR A 54 9.94 -0.97 -6.21
CA THR A 54 11.35 -0.73 -5.82
C THR A 54 11.59 0.70 -5.38
N GLU A 55 10.74 1.63 -5.79
CA GLU A 55 10.77 3.04 -5.44
C GLU A 55 9.36 3.63 -5.40
N TYR A 56 9.20 4.77 -4.75
CA TYR A 56 7.94 5.50 -4.70
C TYR A 56 8.07 6.81 -5.47
N ALA A 57 7.11 7.08 -6.36
CA ALA A 57 6.97 8.38 -6.96
C ALA A 57 6.65 9.46 -5.90
N ALA A 58 7.04 10.69 -6.21
CA ALA A 58 6.64 11.86 -5.42
C ALA A 58 5.11 12.02 -5.44
N GLY A 59 4.54 12.48 -4.34
CA GLY A 59 3.10 12.67 -4.22
C GLY A 59 2.55 12.32 -2.84
N THR A 60 1.23 12.36 -2.74
CA THR A 60 0.48 12.03 -1.54
C THR A 60 0.25 10.52 -1.41
N LEU A 61 -0.20 10.09 -0.23
CA LEU A 61 -0.62 8.71 -0.01
C LEU A 61 -1.75 8.29 -0.98
N ARG A 62 -2.65 9.21 -1.33
CA ARG A 62 -3.71 8.92 -2.30
C ARG A 62 -3.16 8.63 -3.68
N ASP A 63 -2.15 9.39 -4.11
CA ASP A 63 -1.50 9.17 -5.41
C ASP A 63 -0.85 7.78 -5.46
N ARG A 64 -0.24 7.32 -4.36
CA ARG A 64 0.34 5.98 -4.25
C ARG A 64 -0.69 4.84 -4.38
N PHE A 65 -1.91 5.07 -3.94
CA PHE A 65 -3.00 4.10 -4.02
C PHE A 65 -3.93 4.33 -5.23
N GLY A 66 -3.61 5.26 -6.14
CA GLY A 66 -4.47 5.59 -7.28
C GLY A 66 -5.83 6.19 -6.88
N LEU A 67 -5.92 6.80 -5.69
CA LEU A 67 -7.17 7.34 -5.15
C LEU A 67 -7.37 8.80 -5.54
N ALA A 68 -8.57 9.13 -6.01
CA ALA A 68 -8.94 10.52 -6.29
C ALA A 68 -8.96 11.37 -5.00
N ARG A 69 -8.53 12.64 -5.12
CA ARG A 69 -8.68 13.61 -4.03
C ARG A 69 -10.17 14.01 -3.93
N PRO A 70 -10.82 13.84 -2.77
CA PRO A 70 -12.22 14.24 -2.63
C PRO A 70 -12.36 15.76 -2.72
N ALA A 71 -13.37 16.22 -3.46
CA ALA A 71 -13.70 17.63 -3.54
C ALA A 71 -14.13 18.16 -2.15
N ASN A 72 -13.72 19.39 -1.82
CA ASN A 72 -14.15 20.04 -0.60
C ASN A 72 -15.62 20.47 -0.76
N ARG A 73 -16.53 19.79 -0.06
CA ARG A 73 -17.98 20.07 -0.08
C ARG A 73 -18.36 21.55 0.20
N PHE A 74 -17.54 22.28 0.95
CA PHE A 74 -17.79 23.69 1.26
C PHE A 74 -17.19 24.66 0.23
N ALA A 75 -16.26 24.19 -0.62
CA ALA A 75 -15.67 25.03 -1.66
C ALA A 75 -16.69 25.32 -2.77
N GLU A 76 -17.49 24.32 -3.15
CA GLU A 76 -18.57 24.46 -4.13
C GLU A 76 -19.66 25.42 -3.62
N GLN A 77 -20.04 25.30 -2.34
CA GLN A 77 -21.02 26.19 -1.72
C GLN A 77 -20.57 27.65 -1.70
N ARG A 78 -19.29 27.92 -1.40
CA ARG A 78 -18.73 29.28 -1.43
C ARG A 78 -18.65 29.86 -2.84
N ALA A 79 -18.33 29.03 -3.84
CA ALA A 79 -18.33 29.47 -5.23
C ALA A 79 -19.73 29.88 -5.69
N ASN A 80 -20.76 29.09 -5.33
CA ASN A 80 -22.14 29.38 -5.70
C ASN A 80 -22.69 30.63 -4.98
N GLN A 81 -22.35 30.81 -3.70
CA GLN A 81 -22.73 32.02 -2.95
C GLN A 81 -22.11 33.31 -3.53
N ARG A 82 -20.88 33.24 -4.06
CA ARG A 82 -20.23 34.39 -4.71
C ARG A 82 -20.79 34.70 -6.10
N ALA A 83 -21.42 33.74 -6.77
CA ALA A 83 -22.01 33.94 -8.09
C ALA A 83 -23.42 34.58 -8.05
N VAL A 84 -24.04 34.64 -6.88
CA VAL A 84 -25.41 35.16 -6.67
C VAL A 84 -25.42 36.57 -6.05
N SER A 85 -24.25 37.08 -5.65
CA SER A 85 -24.03 38.44 -5.14
C SER A 85 -23.39 39.33 -6.19
#